data_AF-A0A3C0DUZ5-F1
#
_entry.id   AF-A0A3C0DUZ5-F1
#
_cell.length_a   1.000
_cell.length_b   1.000
_cell.length_c   1.000
_cell.angle_alpha   90.00
_cell.angle_beta   90.00
_cell.angle_gamma   90.00
#
_symmetry.space_group_name_H-M   'P 1'
#
loop_
_entity.id
_entity.type
_entity.pdbx_description
1 polymer ?
#
loop_
_entity_poly.entity_id
_entity_poly.type
_entity_poly.pdbx_seq_one_letter_code
_entity_poly.pdbx_strand_id
1 'polypeptide(L)'
;MSGLGLKAILALEDGTIFKGRAFGAEAAVAGEVCFNTSMTGYQEILTDPSYKGQIITMTYPLIGNYGVNRQDVESYQTHASG
;
A
#
# COMPACT_ATOMS: atom_id res chain seq x y z
N MET A 1 5.72 2.19 26.05
CA MET A 1 6.34 3.22 25.18
C MET A 1 6.15 2.75 23.74
N SER A 2 5.49 3.37 22.78
CA SER A 2 4.67 4.57 22.62
C SER A 2 3.44 4.18 21.76
N GLY A 3 2.25 4.16 22.35
CA GLY A 3 1.04 3.55 21.78
C GLY A 3 0.16 4.45 20.91
N LEU A 4 0.70 5.48 20.25
CA LEU A 4 -0.05 6.32 19.32
C LEU A 4 0.68 6.39 17.98
N GLY A 5 0.48 5.39 17.14
CA GLY A 5 0.62 5.63 15.71
C GLY A 5 -0.54 6.46 15.21
N LEU A 6 -0.31 7.28 14.19
CA LEU A 6 -1.38 7.96 13.47
C LEU A 6 -2.41 6.92 13.01
N LYS A 7 -3.68 7.18 13.28
CA LYS A 7 -4.78 6.29 12.90
C LYS A 7 -5.10 6.52 11.43
N ALA A 8 -5.35 5.45 10.71
CA ALA A 8 -5.85 5.48 9.33
C ALA A 8 -7.10 4.61 9.20
N ILE A 9 -7.91 4.89 8.18
CA ILE A 9 -9.12 4.14 7.85
C ILE A 9 -9.08 3.81 6.36
N LEU A 10 -9.37 2.56 6.01
CA LEU A 10 -9.79 2.16 4.67
C LEU A 10 -11.31 1.96 4.72
N ALA A 11 -12.04 2.77 3.95
CA ALA A 11 -13.49 2.70 3.84
C ALA A 11 -13.87 2.21 2.44
N LEU A 12 -14.75 1.21 2.37
CA LEU A 12 -15.24 0.65 1.12
C LEU A 12 -16.65 1.17 0.81
N GLU A 13 -17.03 1.12 -0.47
CA GLU A 13 -18.33 1.62 -0.94
C GLU A 13 -19.53 0.89 -0.34
N ASP A 14 -19.35 -0.37 0.07
CA ASP A 14 -20.37 -1.21 0.70
C ASP A 14 -20.60 -0.87 2.19
N GLY A 15 -19.86 0.11 2.72
CA GLY A 15 -19.90 0.54 4.11
C GLY A 15 -18.94 -0.22 5.03
N THR A 16 -18.14 -1.16 4.51
CA THR A 16 -17.10 -1.85 5.27
C THR A 16 -15.98 -0.88 5.67
N ILE A 17 -15.57 -0.91 6.94
CA ILE A 17 -14.54 -0.03 7.50
C ILE A 17 -13.42 -0.85 8.14
N PHE A 18 -12.20 -0.67 7.65
CA PHE A 18 -10.98 -1.19 8.27
C PHE A 18 -10.23 -0.08 8.99
N LYS A 19 -9.93 -0.26 10.27
CA LYS A 19 -9.14 0.66 11.07
C LYS A 19 -7.70 0.16 11.16
N GLY A 20 -6.76 1.05 10.87
CA GLY A 20 -5.34 0.72 10.86
C GLY A 20 -4.46 1.80 11.47
N ARG A 21 -3.15 1.58 11.36
CA ARG A 21 -2.11 2.53 11.74
C ARG A 21 -1.40 3.00 10.48
N ALA A 22 -1.29 4.31 10.30
CA ALA A 22 -0.55 4.89 9.19
C ALA A 22 0.97 4.69 9.37
N PHE A 23 1.65 4.46 8.25
CA PHE A 23 3.11 4.40 8.17
C PHE A 23 3.69 5.16 6.96
N GLY A 24 2.85 5.50 5.98
CA GLY A 24 3.21 6.28 4.79
C GLY A 24 2.86 7.76 4.93
N ALA A 25 2.52 8.40 3.80
CA ALA A 25 2.17 9.82 3.75
C ALA A 25 0.88 10.14 4.52
N GLU A 26 0.83 11.32 5.14
CA GLU A 26 -0.38 11.88 5.77
C GLU A 26 -1.28 12.51 4.70
N ALA A 27 -1.97 11.66 3.94
CA ALA A 27 -2.88 12.08 2.88
C ALA A 27 -4.12 11.19 2.81
N ALA A 28 -5.21 11.74 2.28
CA ALA A 28 -6.38 10.98 1.88
C ALA A 28 -6.34 10.73 0.38
N VAL A 29 -6.64 9.50 -0.02
CA VAL A 29 -6.70 9.06 -1.41
C VAL A 29 -7.97 8.24 -1.63
N ALA A 30 -8.44 8.21 -2.88
CA ALA A 30 -9.55 7.36 -3.31
C ALA A 30 -9.09 6.58 -4.55
N GLY A 31 -9.54 5.34 -4.68
CA GLY A 31 -9.14 4.45 -5.76
C GLY A 31 -9.86 3.12 -5.70
N GLU A 32 -9.65 2.30 -6.72
CA GLU A 32 -10.12 0.92 -6.74
C GLU A 32 -9.29 0.08 -5.77
N VAL A 33 -9.93 -0.65 -4.85
CA VAL A 33 -9.22 -1.55 -3.94
C VAL A 33 -9.04 -2.90 -4.63
N CYS A 34 -7.80 -3.32 -4.80
CA CYS A 34 -7.44 -4.63 -5.35
C CYS A 34 -6.61 -5.43 -4.34
N PHE A 35 -6.41 -6.71 -4.60
CA PHE A 35 -5.47 -7.53 -3.82
C PHE A 35 -4.43 -8.19 -4.73
N ASN A 36 -3.22 -8.37 -4.20
CA ASN A 36 -2.13 -9.07 -4.87
C ASN A 36 -1.64 -10.24 -4.00
N THR A 37 -1.47 -11.41 -4.62
CA THR A 37 -1.13 -12.68 -3.95
C THR A 37 0.37 -12.95 -3.81
N SER A 38 1.22 -12.06 -4.33
CA SER A 38 2.67 -12.18 -4.23
C SER A 38 3.14 -12.12 -2.78
N MET A 39 4.12 -12.96 -2.45
CA MET A 39 4.74 -13.01 -1.12
C MET A 39 6.00 -12.15 -1.02
N THR A 40 6.55 -11.74 -2.15
CA THR A 40 7.73 -10.89 -2.32
C THR A 40 7.48 -9.92 -3.48
N GLY A 41 8.41 -9.00 -3.72
CA GLY A 41 8.33 -8.07 -4.84
C GLY A 41 7.44 -6.86 -4.58
N TYR A 42 7.29 -6.43 -3.30
CA TYR A 42 6.38 -5.33 -2.98
C TYR A 42 6.80 -4.00 -3.60
N GLN A 43 8.09 -3.79 -3.87
CA GLN A 43 8.58 -2.54 -4.42
C GLN A 43 8.26 -2.43 -5.91
N GLU A 44 8.46 -3.52 -6.64
CA GLU A 44 8.12 -3.69 -8.04
C GLU A 44 6.61 -3.46 -8.23
N ILE A 45 5.78 -4.09 -7.37
CA ILE A 45 4.33 -3.89 -7.38
C ILE A 45 3.95 -2.42 -7.15
N LEU A 46 4.57 -1.74 -6.18
CA LEU A 46 4.26 -0.34 -5.89
C LEU A 46 4.68 0.60 -7.04
N THR A 47 5.69 0.24 -7.81
CA THR A 47 6.23 1.04 -8.93
C THR A 47 5.71 0.62 -10.30
N ASP A 48 4.95 -0.46 -10.41
CA ASP A 48 4.32 -0.91 -11.66
C ASP A 48 3.21 0.07 -12.10
N PRO A 49 3.30 0.68 -13.30
CA PRO A 49 2.30 1.60 -13.84
C PRO A 49 0.88 1.04 -13.93
N SER A 50 0.72 -0.28 -13.94
CA SER A 50 -0.56 -0.97 -14.04
C SER A 50 -1.47 -0.71 -12.83
N TYR A 51 -0.92 -0.34 -11.67
CA TYR A 51 -1.68 -0.04 -10.44
C TYR A 51 -2.10 1.43 -10.31
N LYS A 52 -2.02 2.23 -11.39
CA LYS A 52 -2.41 3.63 -11.33
C LYS A 52 -3.87 3.78 -10.92
N GLY A 53 -4.12 4.54 -9.85
CA GLY A 53 -5.48 4.76 -9.31
C GLY A 53 -6.00 3.63 -8.41
N GLN A 54 -5.16 2.63 -8.10
CA GLN A 54 -5.54 1.49 -7.27
C GLN A 54 -4.92 1.58 -5.87
N ILE A 55 -5.62 1.03 -4.89
CA ILE A 55 -5.17 0.82 -3.51
C ILE A 55 -4.89 -0.69 -3.35
N ILE A 56 -3.66 -1.07 -3.05
CA ILE A 56 -3.20 -2.45 -3.12
C ILE A 56 -3.22 -3.10 -1.74
N THR A 57 -4.04 -4.13 -1.59
CA THR A 57 -4.01 -5.03 -0.43
C THR A 57 -3.06 -6.20 -0.70
N MET A 58 -1.91 -6.21 -0.04
CA MET A 58 -1.02 -7.37 -0.07
C MET A 58 -1.58 -8.51 0.78
N THR A 59 -1.65 -9.73 0.25
CA THR A 59 -2.11 -10.87 1.05
C THR A 59 -1.02 -11.40 1.99
N TYR A 60 0.26 -11.14 1.70
CA TYR A 60 1.36 -11.55 2.59
C TYR A 60 1.48 -10.59 3.78
N PRO A 61 1.50 -11.08 5.03
CA PRO A 61 1.34 -10.24 6.22
C PRO A 61 2.59 -9.41 6.58
N LEU A 62 3.77 -9.77 6.07
CA LEU A 62 5.04 -9.12 6.43
C LEU A 62 5.60 -8.37 5.23
N ILE A 63 5.18 -7.11 5.06
CA ILE A 63 5.65 -6.21 4.00
C ILE A 63 6.73 -5.27 4.54
N GLY A 64 7.77 -5.01 3.74
CA GLY A 64 8.88 -4.13 4.12
C GLY A 64 10.07 -4.83 4.78
N ASN A 65 10.10 -6.17 4.81
CA ASN A 65 11.13 -6.98 5.45
C ASN A 65 12.54 -6.82 4.86
N TYR A 66 12.67 -6.35 3.61
CA TYR A 66 13.96 -6.12 2.95
C TYR A 66 14.19 -4.66 2.49
N GLY A 67 13.40 -3.71 3.00
CA GLY A 67 13.54 -2.29 2.66
C GLY A 67 13.26 -1.97 1.19
N VAL A 68 13.96 -0.99 0.63
CA VAL A 68 13.85 -0.62 -0.80
C VAL A 68 15.23 -0.42 -1.40
N ASN A 69 15.37 -0.68 -2.71
CA ASN A 69 16.62 -0.47 -3.44
C ASN A 69 16.35 0.08 -4.86
N ARG A 70 17.39 0.37 -5.65
CA ARG A 70 17.21 0.96 -6.99
C ARG A 70 16.95 -0.06 -8.10
N GLN A 71 17.22 -1.33 -7.86
CA GLN A 71 17.13 -2.41 -8.84
C GLN A 71 15.69 -2.88 -9.01
N ASP A 72 14.90 -2.80 -7.94
CA ASP A 72 13.50 -3.28 -7.88
C ASP A 72 12.49 -2.14 -8.18
N VAL A 73 12.89 -1.18 -9.00
CA VAL A 73 12.06 -0.04 -9.43
C VAL A 73 11.63 -0.29 -10.88
N GLU A 74 10.33 -0.57 -11.10
CA GLU A 74 9.78 -0.84 -12.43
C GLU A 74 9.42 0.43 -13.21
N SER A 75 9.35 1.58 -12.53
CA SER A 75 9.11 2.87 -13.17
C SER A 75 9.64 4.06 -12.35
N TYR A 76 9.59 5.25 -12.92
CA TYR A 76 10.19 6.46 -12.32
C TYR A 76 9.55 6.93 -11.00
N GLN A 77 8.42 6.34 -10.58
CA GLN A 77 7.73 6.69 -9.33
C GLN A 77 6.90 5.52 -8.79
N THR A 78 6.34 5.69 -7.59
CA THR A 78 5.24 4.84 -7.12
C THR A 78 3.96 5.17 -7.91
N HIS A 79 3.33 4.16 -8.49
CA HIS A 79 2.10 4.31 -9.28
C HIS A 79 0.84 3.90 -8.52
N ALA A 80 0.97 2.99 -7.56
CA ALA A 80 -0.09 2.67 -6.60
C ALA A 80 -0.53 3.94 -5.83
N SER A 81 -1.83 4.05 -5.58
CA SER A 81 -2.40 5.20 -4.87
C SER A 81 -2.34 5.05 -3.36
N GLY A 82 -2.35 3.80 -2.86
CA GLY A 82 -2.30 3.45 -1.44
C GLY A 82 -2.14 1.97 -1.19
#